data_AF-A0A6B3I5X0-F1
#
_entry.id   AF-A0A6B3I5X0-F1
#
_cell.length_a   1.000
_cell.length_b   1.000
_cell.length_c   1.000
_cell.angle_alpha   90.00
_cell.angle_beta   90.00
_cell.angle_gamma   90.00
#
_symmetry.space_group_name_H-M   'P 1'
#
loop_
_entity.id
_entity.type
_entity.pdbx_description
1 polymer ?
#
loop_
_entity_poly.entity_id
_entity_poly.type
_entity_poly.pdbx_seq_one_letter_code
_entity_poly.pdbx_strand_id
1 'polypeptide(L)'
;IAVAHDPNTARQTDGTVPLVLAGHLHNRINEQLKGGTRLKVEGSTGGGGLRAVQNDKPEKVRASVLYLDRSTRRLQAWDEITLGGLGLTTAEVSRHLPEENLKKDAPSSPAPTPSPTRSPARPTPSP
;
A
#
# COMPACT_ATOMS: atom_id res chain seq x y z
N ILE A 1 11.50 8.93 11.10
CA ILE A 1 10.84 7.63 10.81
C ILE A 1 11.61 6.60 11.58
N ALA A 2 10.93 5.69 12.27
CA ALA A 2 11.55 4.58 12.96
C ALA A 2 11.11 3.25 12.33
N VAL A 3 11.94 2.21 12.49
CA VAL A 3 11.64 0.85 12.05
C VAL A 3 12.06 -0.10 13.17
N ALA A 4 11.16 -0.99 13.58
CA ALA A 4 11.44 -2.03 14.55
C ALA A 4 10.81 -3.35 14.10
N HIS A 5 11.29 -4.48 14.60
CA HIS A 5 10.65 -5.76 14.29
C HIS A 5 9.39 -5.97 15.14
N ASP A 6 9.47 -5.67 16.44
CA ASP A 6 8.40 -5.87 17.41
C ASP A 6 7.47 -4.63 17.50
N PRO A 7 6.15 -4.77 17.30
CA PRO A 7 5.19 -3.68 17.46
C PRO A 7 5.18 -3.02 18.85
N ASN A 8 5.46 -3.74 19.93
CA ASN A 8 5.54 -3.19 21.28
C ASN A 8 6.74 -2.26 21.43
N THR A 9 7.90 -2.66 20.89
CA THR A 9 9.08 -1.79 20.84
C THR A 9 8.83 -0.58 19.93
N ALA A 10 8.16 -0.78 18.79
CA ALA A 10 7.79 0.31 17.89
C ALA A 10 6.95 1.40 18.57
N ARG A 11 5.99 1.00 19.43
CA ARG A 11 5.15 1.93 20.20
C ARG A 11 5.94 2.83 21.16
N GLN A 12 7.14 2.43 21.59
CA GLN A 12 7.99 3.26 22.46
C GLN A 12 8.51 4.52 21.75
N THR A 13 8.42 4.59 20.42
CA THR A 13 8.78 5.78 19.64
C THR A 13 7.64 6.81 19.54
N ASP A 14 6.50 6.57 20.19
CA ASP A 14 5.36 7.48 20.15
C ASP A 14 5.75 8.90 20.59
N GLY A 15 5.28 9.90 19.86
CA GLY A 15 5.62 11.32 20.05
C GLY A 15 7.00 11.75 19.54
N THR A 16 7.89 10.82 19.17
CA THR A 16 9.26 11.15 18.72
C THR A 16 9.42 11.18 17.21
N VAL A 17 8.63 10.38 16.49
CA VAL A 17 8.67 10.27 15.03
C VAL A 17 7.26 10.37 14.44
N PRO A 18 7.09 10.90 13.22
CA PRO A 18 5.77 10.98 12.60
C PRO A 18 5.24 9.61 12.13
N LEU A 19 6.13 8.64 11.91
CA LEU A 19 5.82 7.30 11.42
C LEU A 19 6.80 6.27 12.00
N VAL A 20 6.26 5.15 12.46
CA VAL A 20 7.01 3.94 12.83
C VAL A 20 6.46 2.71 12.10
N LEU A 21 7.36 1.91 11.54
CA LEU A 21 7.04 0.66 10.84
C LEU A 21 7.42 -0.55 11.71
N ALA A 22 6.54 -1.53 11.77
CA ALA A 22 6.78 -2.78 12.48
C ALA A 22 6.42 -4.04 11.67
N GLY A 23 7.11 -5.14 12.01
CA GLY A 23 6.89 -6.47 11.43
C GLY A 23 6.28 -7.46 12.43
N HIS A 24 6.62 -8.74 12.29
CA HIS A 24 6.27 -9.86 13.18
C HIS A 24 4.85 -10.45 13.07
N LEU A 25 3.80 -9.63 13.00
CA LEU A 25 2.41 -10.11 12.96
C LEU A 25 1.89 -10.26 11.52
N HIS A 26 1.15 -11.33 11.22
CA HIS A 26 0.49 -11.51 9.90
C HIS A 26 -0.73 -10.58 9.71
N ASN A 27 -1.10 -9.82 10.74
CA ASN A 27 -2.19 -8.86 10.72
C ASN A 27 -1.66 -7.45 10.52
N ARG A 28 -2.15 -6.79 9.48
CA ARG A 28 -1.84 -5.37 9.23
C ARG A 28 -2.54 -4.50 10.26
N ILE A 29 -1.80 -3.53 10.79
CA ILE A 29 -2.34 -2.52 11.71
C ILE A 29 -1.94 -1.16 11.16
N ASN A 30 -2.90 -0.23 11.14
CA ASN A 30 -2.64 1.18 10.87
C ASN A 30 -3.34 1.98 11.97
N GLU A 31 -2.54 2.56 12.86
CA GLU A 31 -3.03 3.20 14.07
C GLU A 31 -2.33 4.52 14.30
N GLN A 32 -3.11 5.53 14.69
CA GLN A 32 -2.58 6.79 15.18
C GLN A 32 -2.41 6.68 16.69
N LEU A 33 -1.16 6.69 17.17
CA LEU A 33 -0.86 6.62 18.60
C LEU A 33 -1.15 7.96 19.30
N LYS A 34 -1.24 7.93 20.63
CA LYS A 34 -1.63 9.07 21.46
C LYS A 34 -0.69 10.27 21.31
N GLY A 35 0.60 10.03 21.15
CA GLY A 35 1.62 11.07 20.94
C GLY A 35 1.68 11.61 19.50
N GLY A 36 0.81 11.14 18.60
CA GLY A 36 0.77 11.64 17.22
C GLY A 36 1.70 10.91 16.26
N THR A 37 2.39 9.86 16.71
CA THR A 37 3.09 8.92 15.83
C THR A 37 2.11 7.97 15.16
N ARG A 38 2.22 7.78 13.83
CA ARG A 38 1.49 6.72 13.14
C ARG A 38 2.27 5.41 13.22
N LEU A 39 1.64 4.36 13.73
CA LEU A 39 2.15 2.99 13.73
C LEU A 39 1.57 2.25 12.52
N LYS A 40 2.44 1.67 11.68
CA LYS A 40 2.06 0.73 10.64
C LYS A 40 2.75 -0.62 10.86
N VAL A 41 1.96 -1.65 11.15
CA VAL A 41 2.42 -3.05 11.17
C VAL A 41 2.09 -3.64 9.80
N GLU A 42 3.11 -3.95 9.00
CA GLU A 42 2.92 -4.36 7.59
C GLU A 42 2.85 -5.89 7.42
N GLY A 43 3.40 -6.63 8.38
CA GLY A 43 3.41 -8.09 8.43
C GLY A 43 4.36 -8.77 7.45
N SER A 44 4.18 -10.08 7.25
CA SER A 44 4.96 -10.85 6.28
C SER A 44 4.63 -10.41 4.85
N THR A 45 5.60 -10.51 3.94
CA THR A 45 5.37 -10.28 2.50
C THR A 45 4.76 -11.49 1.79
N GLY A 46 4.41 -12.57 2.50
CA GLY A 46 3.87 -13.81 1.91
C GLY A 46 4.84 -14.62 1.05
N GLY A 47 6.12 -14.22 0.99
CA GLY A 47 7.16 -14.85 0.17
C GLY A 47 7.83 -16.07 0.79
N GLY A 48 7.12 -16.88 1.58
CA GLY A 48 7.67 -17.99 2.39
C GLY A 48 8.18 -19.23 1.60
N GLY A 49 8.31 -19.13 0.28
CA GLY A 49 8.69 -20.25 -0.59
C GLY A 49 7.58 -21.29 -0.72
N LEU A 50 7.92 -22.58 -0.76
CA LEU A 50 6.95 -23.68 -0.91
C LEU A 50 5.90 -23.73 0.23
N ARG A 51 6.19 -23.12 1.37
CA ARG A 51 5.23 -23.00 2.49
C ARG A 51 4.03 -22.13 2.13
N ALA A 52 4.19 -21.19 1.19
CA ALA A 52 3.10 -20.34 0.71
C ALA A 52 2.04 -21.13 -0.09
N VAL A 53 2.30 -22.38 -0.49
CA VAL A 53 1.35 -23.27 -1.19
C VAL A 53 0.93 -24.50 -0.39
N GLN A 54 1.46 -24.69 0.82
CA GLN A 54 1.13 -25.85 1.66
C GLN A 54 -0.20 -25.70 2.41
N ASN A 55 -0.74 -24.48 2.50
CA ASN A 55 -2.03 -24.22 3.11
C ASN A 55 -3.15 -24.32 2.07
N ASP A 56 -4.37 -24.70 2.51
CA ASP A 56 -5.58 -24.75 1.66
C ASP A 56 -5.84 -23.45 0.87
N LYS A 57 -5.35 -22.32 1.38
CA LYS A 57 -5.32 -21.03 0.68
C LYS A 57 -3.87 -20.57 0.57
N PRO A 58 -3.36 -20.30 -0.65
CA PRO A 58 -1.99 -19.84 -0.80
C PRO A 58 -1.80 -18.48 -0.12
N GLU A 59 -0.66 -18.29 0.54
CA GLU A 59 -0.33 -17.04 1.21
C GLU A 59 -0.21 -15.94 0.15
N LYS A 60 -0.93 -14.83 0.35
CA LYS A 60 -0.92 -13.71 -0.59
C LYS A 60 0.39 -12.95 -0.44
N VAL A 61 1.03 -12.60 -1.56
CA VAL A 61 2.19 -11.71 -1.53
C VAL A 61 1.69 -10.29 -1.37
N ARG A 62 2.11 -9.63 -0.30
CA ARG A 62 1.65 -8.28 0.04
C ARG A 62 2.83 -7.32 0.13
N ALA A 63 2.63 -6.12 -0.41
CA ALA A 63 3.55 -5.01 -0.29
C ALA A 63 2.77 -3.72 -0.04
N SER A 64 3.48 -2.69 0.41
CA SER A 64 2.91 -1.36 0.61
C SER A 64 3.89 -0.32 0.09
N VAL A 65 3.38 0.64 -0.69
CA VAL A 65 4.13 1.83 -1.13
C VAL A 65 3.68 3.00 -0.28
N LEU A 66 4.62 3.66 0.40
CA LEU A 66 4.32 4.77 1.32
C LEU A 66 4.68 6.10 0.66
N TYR A 67 3.70 7.01 0.57
CA TYR A 67 3.92 8.37 0.10
C TYR A 67 4.17 9.27 1.30
N LEU A 68 5.37 9.81 1.41
CA LEU A 68 5.82 10.60 2.55
C LEU A 68 6.06 12.04 2.13
N ASP A 69 5.57 12.98 2.92
CA ASP A 69 5.95 14.37 2.77
C ASP A 69 7.44 14.55 3.11
N ARG A 70 8.18 15.25 2.24
CA ARG A 70 9.65 15.29 2.32
C ARG A 70 10.15 16.06 3.54
N SER A 71 9.47 17.14 3.91
CA SER A 71 9.91 18.04 4.99
C SER A 71 9.46 17.51 6.36
N THR A 72 8.21 17.10 6.48
CA THR A 72 7.59 16.66 7.74
C THR A 72 7.73 15.17 8.00
N ARG A 73 8.08 14.38 6.97
CA ARG A 73 8.11 12.90 7.02
C ARG A 73 6.77 12.26 7.41
N ARG A 74 5.66 13.00 7.34
CA ARG A 74 4.31 12.49 7.59
C ARG A 74 3.81 11.69 6.39
N LEU A 75 3.09 10.60 6.67
CA LEU A 75 2.44 9.79 5.65
C LEU A 75 1.31 10.59 4.99
N GLN A 76 1.30 10.63 3.66
CA GLN A 76 0.30 11.34 2.86
C GLN A 76 -0.72 10.39 2.23
N ALA A 77 -0.25 9.22 1.81
CA ALA A 77 -1.04 8.14 1.27
C ALA A 77 -0.23 6.84 1.39
N TRP A 78 -0.90 5.70 1.21
CA TRP A 78 -0.21 4.45 0.94
C TRP A 78 -0.98 3.62 -0.08
N ASP A 79 -0.26 2.92 -0.94
CA ASP A 79 -0.86 1.91 -1.81
C ASP A 79 -0.60 0.53 -1.21
N GLU A 80 -1.67 -0.24 -1.03
CA GLU A 80 -1.58 -1.65 -0.69
C GLU A 80 -1.60 -2.48 -1.97
N ILE A 81 -0.55 -3.26 -2.16
CA ILE A 81 -0.37 -4.15 -3.30
C ILE A 81 -0.55 -5.57 -2.81
N THR A 82 -1.48 -6.30 -3.42
CA THR A 82 -1.71 -7.72 -3.18
C THR A 82 -1.57 -8.45 -4.48
N LEU A 83 -0.58 -9.33 -4.58
CA LEU A 83 -0.47 -10.28 -5.67
C LEU A 83 -1.17 -11.58 -5.26
N GLY A 84 -1.86 -12.20 -6.21
CA GLY A 84 -2.33 -13.56 -6.06
C GLY A 84 -1.17 -14.49 -5.65
N GLY A 85 -1.46 -15.47 -4.80
CA GLY A 85 -0.49 -16.49 -4.44
C GLY A 85 -0.02 -17.30 -5.67
N LEU A 86 0.97 -18.17 -5.48
CA LEU A 86 1.56 -18.98 -6.56
C LEU A 86 0.46 -19.67 -7.41
N GLY A 87 0.47 -19.39 -8.72
CA GLY A 87 -0.51 -19.91 -9.69
C GLY A 87 -1.64 -18.94 -10.07
N LEU A 88 -1.78 -17.81 -9.38
CA LEU A 88 -2.75 -16.77 -9.73
C LEU A 88 -2.06 -15.58 -10.42
N THR A 89 -2.63 -15.09 -11.52
CA THR A 89 -2.12 -13.93 -12.28
C THR A 89 -2.85 -12.64 -11.93
N THR A 90 -3.20 -12.44 -10.66
CA THR A 90 -3.90 -11.25 -10.20
C THR A 90 -2.97 -10.32 -9.45
N ALA A 91 -3.11 -9.02 -9.71
CA ALA A 91 -2.46 -7.95 -8.96
C ALA A 91 -3.53 -6.91 -8.61
N GLU A 92 -3.77 -6.73 -7.33
CA GLU A 92 -4.69 -5.73 -6.80
C GLU A 92 -3.86 -4.60 -6.17
N VAL A 93 -4.20 -3.35 -6.53
CA VAL A 93 -3.60 -2.15 -5.95
C VAL A 93 -4.71 -1.28 -5.41
N SER A 94 -4.63 -0.92 -4.13
CA SER A 94 -5.61 -0.07 -3.45
C SER A 94 -4.91 1.10 -2.78
N ARG A 95 -5.29 2.33 -3.14
CA ARG A 95 -4.78 3.55 -2.51
C ARG A 95 -5.62 3.93 -1.31
N HIS A 96 -4.95 4.25 -0.21
CA HIS A 96 -5.56 4.76 1.00
C HIS A 96 -4.96 6.11 1.38
N LEU A 97 -5.80 6.97 1.94
CA LEU A 97 -5.41 8.24 2.51
C LEU A 97 -5.60 8.18 4.02
N PRO A 98 -4.69 8.79 4.81
CA PRO A 98 -4.93 9.05 6.22
C PRO A 98 -6.24 9.82 6.42
N GLU A 99 -7.02 9.50 7.45
CA GLU A 99 -8.30 10.17 7.73
C GLU A 99 -8.16 11.68 7.91
N GLU A 100 -7.03 12.12 8.48
CA GLU A 100 -6.67 13.53 8.63
C GLU A 100 -6.46 14.25 7.29
N ASN A 101 -6.12 13.51 6.23
CA ASN A 101 -5.94 14.05 4.89
C ASN A 101 -7.25 14.07 4.10
N LEU A 102 -8.17 13.14 4.35
CA LEU A 102 -9.50 13.13 3.72
C LEU A 102 -10.33 14.37 4.05
N LYS A 103 -10.08 15.00 5.20
CA LYS A 103 -10.79 16.21 5.66
C LYS A 103 -10.21 17.50 5.09
N LYS A 104 -8.98 17.46 4.56
CA LYS A 104 -8.26 18.66 4.12
C LYS A 104 -8.55 19.03 2.67
N ASP A 105 -8.88 18.05 1.83
CA ASP A 105 -9.09 18.23 0.40
C ASP A 105 -10.19 17.28 -0.07
N ALA A 106 -11.43 17.77 -0.21
CA ALA A 106 -12.42 17.10 -1.04
C ALA A 106 -12.46 17.77 -2.43
N PRO A 107 -11.57 17.42 -3.38
CA PRO A 107 -11.84 17.61 -4.79
C PRO A 107 -12.64 16.41 -5.31
N SER A 108 -13.68 16.70 -6.08
CA SER A 108 -14.52 15.74 -6.79
C SER A 108 -13.66 14.73 -7.57
N SER A 109 -13.99 13.44 -7.46
CA SER A 109 -13.33 12.38 -8.23
C SER A 109 -13.34 12.71 -9.73
N PRO A 110 -12.20 12.69 -10.46
CA PRO A 110 -12.22 12.86 -11.89
C PRO A 110 -12.90 11.64 -12.53
N ALA A 111 -13.95 11.89 -13.31
CA ALA A 111 -14.64 10.84 -14.07
C ALA A 111 -13.65 10.11 -14.99
N PRO A 112 -13.79 8.79 -15.17
CA PRO A 112 -12.91 8.03 -16.06
C PRO A 112 -12.95 8.63 -17.47
N THR A 113 -11.80 9.03 -17.99
CA THR A 113 -11.66 9.50 -19.37
C THR A 113 -11.90 8.33 -20.31
N PRO A 114 -12.83 8.43 -21.28
CA PRO A 114 -13.00 7.37 -22.28
C PRO A 114 -11.73 7.24 -23.12
N SER A 115 -11.24 6.01 -23.30
CA SER A 115 -10.11 5.71 -24.18
C SER A 115 -10.42 6.11 -25.63
N PRO A 116 -9.46 6.66 -26.39
CA PRO A 116 -9.68 6.98 -27.79
C PRO A 116 -9.83 5.68 -28.59
N THR A 117 -11.02 5.45 -29.15
CA THR A 117 -11.27 4.42 -30.16
C THR A 117 -10.39 4.71 -31.37
N ARG A 118 -9.43 3.82 -31.66
CA ARG A 118 -8.61 3.91 -32.87
C ARG A 118 -9.52 3.73 -34.10
N SER A 119 -9.68 4.78 -34.90
CA SER A 119 -10.28 4.66 -36.24
C SER A 119 -9.38 3.80 -37.14
N PRO A 120 -9.94 2.90 -37.98
CA PRO A 120 -9.14 2.11 -38.90
C PRO A 120 -8.51 3.00 -39.96
N ALA A 121 -7.20 2.84 -40.17
CA ALA A 121 -6.46 3.56 -41.20
C ALA A 121 -6.92 3.10 -42.60
N ARG A 122 -7.14 4.07 -43.49
CA ARG A 122 -7.47 3.84 -44.91
C ARG A 122 -6.22 3.32 -45.64
N PRO A 123 -6.32 2.28 -46.48
CA PRO A 123 -5.16 1.79 -47.23
C PRO A 123 -4.73 2.81 -48.29
N THR A 124 -3.43 3.03 -48.38
CA THR A 124 -2.75 3.84 -49.41
C THR A 124 -2.74 3.08 -50.75
N PRO A 125 -3.02 3.72 -51.90
CA PRO A 125 -2.84 3.09 -53.19
C PRO A 125 -1.34 3.00 -53.53
N SER A 126 -0.93 1.86 -54.10
CA SER A 126 0.41 1.61 -54.65
C SER A 126 0.53 2.18 -56.08
N PRO A 127 1.77 2.45 -56.57
CA PRO A 127 2.03 3.15 -57.83
C PRO A 127 1.55 2.41 -59.09
#